data_AF-A0AAD8F188-F1
#
_entry.id   AF-A0AAD8F188-F1
#
_cell.length_a   1.000
_cell.length_b   1.000
_cell.length_c   1.000
_cell.angle_alpha   90.00
_cell.angle_beta   90.00
_cell.angle_gamma   90.00
#
_symmetry.space_group_name_H-M   'P 1'
#
loop_
_entity.id
_entity.type
_entity.pdbx_description
1 polymer ?
#
loop_
_entity_poly.entity_id
_entity_poly.type
_entity_poly.pdbx_seq_one_letter_code
_entity_poly.pdbx_strand_id
1 'polypeptide(L)'
;MMTHNYKPMTNGDLAFIVIISIVLVLSVLGNLTVLVVMIRTPKLMNATNLFICNVTVSDILLAGLVIPQNIHDISHAEDNYYEGDFLCRVVNFCPLLCVMASIYSMVAISFERKRAILVSNGARTTSAQAMKIIPLIWCLALVFCIPSM
;
A
#
# COMPACT_ATOMS: atom_id res chain seq x y z
N MET A 1 38.35 16.64 -14.22
CA MET A 1 38.27 15.66 -13.11
C MET A 1 37.25 16.23 -12.12
N MET A 2 35.97 15.88 -12.26
CA MET A 2 34.91 16.40 -11.40
C MET A 2 34.95 15.62 -10.08
N THR A 3 35.29 16.28 -8.99
CA THR A 3 35.17 15.74 -7.64
C THR A 3 33.68 15.70 -7.29
N HIS A 4 33.06 14.51 -7.39
CA HIS A 4 31.78 14.26 -6.73
C HIS A 4 31.99 14.49 -5.22
N ASN A 5 31.53 15.63 -4.71
CA ASN A 5 31.54 15.92 -3.29
C ASN A 5 30.46 15.04 -2.64
N TYR A 6 30.83 13.82 -2.23
CA TYR A 6 29.93 12.93 -1.52
C TYR A 6 29.63 13.54 -0.14
N LYS A 7 28.41 14.05 0.05
CA LYS A 7 27.96 14.48 1.37
C LYS A 7 27.98 13.26 2.30
N PRO A 8 28.71 13.29 3.42
CA PRO A 8 28.78 12.14 4.31
C PRO A 8 27.39 11.85 4.88
N MET A 9 27.01 10.57 4.83
CA MET A 9 25.75 10.09 5.37
C MET A 9 25.70 10.35 6.87
N THR A 10 24.65 11.01 7.34
CA THR A 10 24.52 11.33 8.77
C THR A 10 24.08 10.10 9.55
N ASN A 11 24.31 10.09 10.87
CA ASN A 11 23.81 9.03 11.74
C ASN A 11 22.27 8.91 11.68
N GLY A 12 21.57 10.01 11.39
CA GLY A 12 20.12 10.04 11.20
C GLY A 12 19.69 9.29 9.93
N ASP A 13 20.40 9.50 8.82
CA ASP A 13 20.11 8.83 7.54
C ASP A 13 20.34 7.32 7.65
N LEU A 14 21.43 6.91 8.30
CA LEU A 14 21.72 5.50 8.58
C LEU A 14 20.63 4.84 9.43
N ALA A 15 20.19 5.52 10.51
CA ALA A 15 19.12 5.03 11.35
C ALA A 15 17.80 4.88 10.58
N PHE A 16 17.46 5.88 9.75
CA PHE A 16 16.25 5.85 8.92
C PHE A 16 16.26 4.67 7.94
N ILE A 17 17.37 4.47 7.20
CA ILE A 17 17.53 3.37 6.25
C ILE A 17 17.35 2.01 6.94
N VAL A 18 17.99 1.82 8.09
CA VAL A 18 17.89 0.57 8.86
C VAL A 18 16.44 0.32 9.31
N ILE A 19 15.78 1.33 9.85
CA ILE A 19 14.39 1.21 10.33
C ILE A 19 13.44 0.88 9.17
N ILE A 20 13.52 1.63 8.06
CA ILE A 20 12.67 1.39 6.89
C ILE A 20 12.91 0.00 6.30
N SER A 21 14.17 -0.46 6.25
CA SER A 21 14.49 -1.81 5.78
C SER A 21 13.84 -2.89 6.64
N ILE A 22 13.88 -2.74 7.97
CA ILE A 22 13.23 -3.67 8.90
C ILE A 22 11.71 -3.65 8.70
N VAL A 23 11.09 -2.46 8.65
CA VAL A 23 9.65 -2.31 8.45
C VAL A 23 9.20 -2.95 7.13
N LEU A 24 9.98 -2.76 6.06
CA LEU A 24 9.68 -3.33 4.74
C LEU A 24 9.73 -4.85 4.75
N VAL A 25 10.76 -5.44 5.36
CA VAL A 25 10.87 -6.90 5.50
C VAL A 25 9.70 -7.45 6.32
N LEU A 26 9.37 -6.83 7.45
CA LEU A 26 8.25 -7.24 8.28
C LEU A 26 6.91 -7.11 7.55
N SER A 27 6.72 -6.01 6.81
CA SER A 27 5.51 -5.77 6.02
C SER A 27 5.32 -6.85 4.95
N VAL A 28 6.37 -7.14 4.17
CA VAL A 28 6.30 -8.16 3.11
C VAL A 28 6.05 -9.55 3.71
N LEU A 29 6.83 -9.97 4.70
CA LEU A 29 6.68 -11.30 5.30
C LEU A 29 5.33 -11.49 5.99
N GLY A 30 4.88 -10.48 6.75
CA GLY A 30 3.61 -10.51 7.45
C GLY A 30 2.43 -10.58 6.48
N ASN A 31 2.38 -9.66 5.52
CA ASN A 31 1.28 -9.61 4.55
C ASN A 31 1.29 -10.81 3.60
N LEU A 32 2.46 -11.32 3.20
CA LEU A 32 2.57 -12.53 2.39
C LEU A 32 2.05 -13.75 3.15
N THR A 33 2.37 -13.87 4.44
CA THR A 33 1.87 -14.97 5.29
C THR A 33 0.34 -14.95 5.34
N VAL A 34 -0.27 -13.78 5.59
CA VAL A 34 -1.73 -13.64 5.61
C VAL A 34 -2.33 -14.00 4.25
N LEU A 35 -1.74 -13.50 3.16
CA LEU A 35 -2.19 -13.79 1.80
C LEU A 35 -2.15 -15.29 1.49
N VAL A 36 -1.05 -15.96 1.82
CA VAL A 36 -0.88 -17.42 1.62
C VAL A 36 -1.93 -18.19 2.42
N VAL A 37 -2.16 -17.85 3.69
CA VAL A 37 -3.17 -18.53 4.52
C VAL A 37 -4.57 -18.40 3.92
N MET A 38 -4.93 -17.22 3.40
CA MET A 38 -6.22 -16.99 2.78
C MET A 38 -6.40 -17.77 1.48
N ILE A 39 -5.39 -17.76 0.59
CA ILE A 39 -5.42 -18.50 -0.69
C ILE A 39 -5.49 -20.02 -0.44
N ARG A 40 -4.76 -20.52 0.56
CA ARG A 40 -4.72 -21.96 0.89
C ARG A 40 -5.98 -22.44 1.61
N THR A 41 -6.81 -21.55 2.14
CA THR A 41 -8.00 -21.91 2.92
C THR A 41 -9.28 -21.33 2.28
N PRO A 42 -9.75 -21.88 1.14
CA PRO A 42 -10.91 -21.35 0.42
C PRO A 42 -12.19 -21.34 1.27
N LYS A 43 -12.30 -22.23 2.27
CA LYS A 43 -13.40 -22.25 3.24
C LYS A 43 -13.52 -20.96 4.07
N LEU A 44 -12.45 -20.18 4.17
CA LEU A 44 -12.43 -18.88 4.84
C LEU A 44 -12.85 -17.73 3.92
N MET A 45 -13.03 -17.92 2.60
CA MET A 45 -13.28 -16.82 1.67
C MET A 45 -14.71 -16.27 1.73
N ASN A 46 -14.94 -15.39 2.70
CA ASN A 46 -16.10 -14.50 2.80
C ASN A 46 -15.71 -13.05 2.42
N ALA A 47 -16.69 -12.14 2.42
CA ALA A 47 -16.46 -10.74 2.07
C ALA A 47 -15.36 -10.06 2.90
N THR A 48 -15.36 -10.23 4.22
CA THR A 48 -14.31 -9.67 5.08
C THR A 48 -12.93 -10.16 4.68
N ASN A 49 -12.78 -11.45 4.41
CA ASN A 49 -11.50 -12.04 4.06
C ASN A 49 -11.04 -11.65 2.65
N LEU A 50 -11.96 -11.34 1.74
CA LEU A 50 -11.65 -10.72 0.45
C LEU A 50 -11.10 -9.29 0.63
N PHE A 51 -11.68 -8.49 1.53
CA PHE A 51 -11.12 -7.18 1.84
C PHE A 51 -9.76 -7.28 2.53
N ILE A 52 -9.56 -8.26 3.41
CA ILE A 52 -8.24 -8.52 4.01
C ILE A 52 -7.21 -8.88 2.92
N CYS A 53 -7.58 -9.71 1.94
CA CYS A 53 -6.70 -10.00 0.80
C CYS A 53 -6.37 -8.72 0.01
N ASN A 54 -7.33 -7.81 -0.18
CA ASN A 54 -7.07 -6.55 -0.85
C ASN A 54 -6.12 -5.64 -0.06
N VAL A 55 -6.26 -5.59 1.28
CA VAL A 55 -5.30 -4.88 2.16
C VAL A 55 -3.91 -5.47 2.02
N THR A 56 -3.75 -6.80 2.16
CA THR A 56 -2.41 -7.42 2.13
C THR A 56 -1.74 -7.28 0.77
N VAL A 57 -2.49 -7.35 -0.33
CA VAL A 57 -1.98 -7.07 -1.68
C VAL A 57 -1.53 -5.62 -1.80
N SER A 58 -2.34 -4.67 -1.32
CA SER A 58 -2.01 -3.24 -1.36
C SER A 58 -0.77 -2.91 -0.53
N ASP A 59 -0.61 -3.53 0.64
CA ASP A 59 0.55 -3.33 1.51
C ASP A 59 1.84 -3.96 0.95
N ILE A 60 1.76 -5.12 0.28
CA ILE A 60 2.90 -5.73 -0.43
C ILE A 60 3.34 -4.85 -1.60
N LEU A 61 2.37 -4.35 -2.39
CA LEU A 61 2.65 -3.41 -3.49
C LEU A 61 3.31 -2.14 -2.96
N LEU A 62 2.74 -1.55 -1.91
CA LEU A 62 3.31 -0.38 -1.23
C LEU A 62 4.75 -0.66 -0.77
N ALA A 63 4.99 -1.77 -0.09
CA ALA A 63 6.32 -2.15 0.38
C ALA A 63 7.33 -2.22 -0.79
N GLY A 64 6.94 -2.78 -1.93
CA GLY A 64 7.79 -2.82 -3.13
C GLY A 64 8.09 -1.43 -3.73
N LEU A 65 7.19 -0.46 -3.56
CA LEU A 65 7.31 0.89 -4.10
C LEU A 65 8.02 1.88 -3.16
N VAL A 66 8.15 1.55 -1.87
CA VAL A 66 8.81 2.41 -0.88
C VAL A 66 10.30 2.61 -1.17
N ILE A 67 11.07 1.59 -1.59
CA ILE A 67 12.51 1.84 -1.91
C ILE A 67 12.70 2.69 -3.17
N PRO A 68 11.98 2.45 -4.29
CA PRO A 68 12.03 3.35 -5.44
C PRO A 68 11.69 4.80 -5.07
N GLN A 69 10.66 5.01 -4.23
CA GLN A 69 10.30 6.34 -3.74
C GLN A 69 11.40 6.98 -2.91
N ASN A 70 11.98 6.26 -1.95
CA ASN A 70 13.08 6.80 -1.14
C ASN A 70 14.32 7.13 -1.98
N ILE A 71 14.66 6.29 -2.97
CA ILE A 71 15.77 6.55 -3.90
C ILE A 71 15.49 7.81 -4.73
N HIS A 72 14.27 7.95 -5.22
CA HIS A 72 13.83 9.15 -5.95
C HIS A 72 13.97 10.41 -5.10
N ASP A 73 13.49 10.38 -3.86
CA ASP A 73 13.48 11.54 -2.95
C ASP A 73 14.91 11.95 -2.56
N ILE A 74 15.81 10.98 -2.38
CA ILE A 74 17.23 11.25 -2.13
C ILE A 74 17.92 11.81 -3.38
N SER A 75 17.61 11.27 -4.57
CA SER A 75 18.25 11.68 -5.83
C SER A 75 17.83 13.08 -6.28
N HIS A 76 16.57 13.48 -6.01
CA HIS A 76 16.06 14.82 -6.32
C HIS A 76 16.31 15.85 -5.20
N ALA A 77 16.86 15.45 -4.05
CA ALA A 77 17.29 16.39 -3.03
C ALA A 77 18.49 17.25 -3.48
N GLU A 78 19.19 16.84 -4.53
CA GLU A 78 20.21 17.63 -5.22
C GLU A 78 19.58 18.19 -6.52
N ASP A 79 19.53 19.52 -6.65
CA ASP A 79 18.78 20.31 -7.66
C ASP A 79 19.07 20.02 -9.17
N ASN A 80 19.75 18.93 -9.52
CA ASN A 80 20.24 18.63 -10.88
C ASN A 80 19.77 17.30 -11.48
N TYR A 81 18.81 16.59 -10.87
CA TYR A 81 18.34 15.32 -11.41
C TYR A 81 17.16 15.51 -12.38
N TYR A 82 17.37 15.17 -13.66
CA TYR A 82 16.34 15.18 -14.70
C TYR A 82 15.77 13.75 -14.86
N GLU A 83 14.74 13.40 -14.09
CA GLU A 83 13.91 12.25 -14.45
C GLU A 83 12.88 12.62 -15.52
N GLY A 84 12.49 11.61 -16.31
CA GLY A 84 11.34 11.76 -17.20
C GLY A 84 10.08 12.03 -16.36
N ASP A 85 9.30 13.04 -16.73
CA ASP A 85 8.06 13.49 -16.06
C ASP A 85 7.11 12.33 -15.71
N PHE A 86 7.06 11.28 -16.54
CA PHE A 86 6.27 10.08 -16.29
C PHE A 86 6.74 9.27 -15.06
N LEU A 87 8.05 9.06 -14.89
CA LEU A 87 8.58 8.25 -13.79
C LEU A 87 8.39 8.95 -12.44
N CYS A 88 8.66 10.26 -12.38
CA CYS A 88 8.45 11.08 -11.18
C CYS A 88 6.99 11.00 -10.71
N ARG A 89 6.02 11.14 -11.62
CA ARG A 89 4.59 11.01 -11.27
C ARG A 89 4.26 9.62 -10.77
N VAL A 90 4.71 8.56 -11.44
CA VAL A 90 4.41 7.17 -11.05
C VAL A 90 5.00 6.83 -9.69
N VAL A 91 6.25 7.22 -9.42
CA VAL A 91 6.96 6.92 -8.17
C VAL A 91 6.32 7.59 -6.96
N ASN A 92 5.73 8.77 -7.13
CA ASN A 92 5.01 9.47 -6.05
C ASN A 92 3.54 9.03 -5.94
N PHE A 93 2.89 8.77 -7.07
CA PHE A 93 1.46 8.46 -7.12
C PHE A 93 1.14 7.03 -6.66
N CYS A 94 1.88 6.02 -7.14
CA CYS A 94 1.55 4.62 -6.88
C CYS A 94 1.60 4.22 -5.40
N PRO A 95 2.58 4.67 -4.58
CA PRO A 95 2.57 4.46 -3.14
C PRO A 95 1.32 5.05 -2.48
N LEU A 96 0.97 6.29 -2.83
CA LEU A 96 -0.22 6.96 -2.28
C LEU A 96 -1.51 6.21 -2.64
N LEU A 97 -1.62 5.75 -3.88
CA LEU A 97 -2.75 4.94 -4.34
C LEU A 97 -2.91 3.66 -3.50
N CYS A 98 -1.81 2.94 -3.23
CA CYS A 98 -1.82 1.71 -2.44
C CYS A 98 -2.25 1.99 -0.98
N VAL A 99 -1.74 3.06 -0.37
CA VAL A 99 -2.14 3.50 0.98
C VAL A 99 -3.65 3.77 1.03
N MET A 100 -4.18 4.51 0.06
CA MET A 100 -5.62 4.83 0.02
C MET A 100 -6.48 3.59 -0.20
N ALA A 101 -6.04 2.66 -1.06
CA ALA A 101 -6.72 1.39 -1.25
C ALA A 101 -6.75 0.55 0.05
N SER A 102 -5.67 0.51 0.82
CA SER A 102 -5.63 -0.13 2.15
C SER A 102 -6.60 0.54 3.13
N ILE A 103 -6.60 1.88 3.22
CA ILE A 103 -7.50 2.63 4.12
C ILE A 103 -8.97 2.35 3.79
N TYR A 104 -9.37 2.47 2.52
CA TYR A 104 -10.76 2.22 2.13
C TYR A 104 -11.17 0.75 2.32
N SER A 105 -10.24 -0.19 2.18
CA SER A 105 -10.49 -1.60 2.52
C SER A 105 -10.70 -1.80 4.03
N MET A 106 -9.92 -1.12 4.89
CA MET A 106 -10.13 -1.14 6.33
C MET A 106 -11.48 -0.53 6.73
N VAL A 107 -11.91 0.54 6.04
CA VAL A 107 -13.24 1.13 6.23
C VAL A 107 -14.33 0.12 5.86
N ALA A 108 -14.20 -0.58 4.73
CA ALA A 108 -15.15 -1.62 4.31
C ALA A 108 -15.23 -2.77 5.34
N ILE A 109 -14.09 -3.23 5.86
CA ILE A 109 -14.03 -4.24 6.93
C ILE A 109 -14.75 -3.74 8.19
N SER A 110 -14.53 -2.48 8.57
CA SER A 110 -15.12 -1.87 9.75
C SER A 110 -16.64 -1.75 9.62
N PHE A 111 -17.12 -1.35 8.44
CA PHE A 111 -18.54 -1.28 8.13
C PHE A 111 -19.20 -2.68 8.16
N GLU A 112 -18.53 -3.68 7.59
CA GLU A 112 -19.00 -5.07 7.61
C GLU A 112 -19.12 -5.61 9.04
N ARG A 113 -18.11 -5.35 9.89
CA ARG A 113 -18.12 -5.73 11.31
C ARG A 113 -19.24 -5.03 12.07
N LYS A 114 -19.40 -3.72 11.86
CA LYS A 114 -20.49 -2.94 12.46
C LYS A 114 -21.86 -3.51 12.08
N ARG A 115 -22.06 -3.83 10.80
CA ARG A 115 -23.33 -4.35 10.30
C ARG A 115 -23.63 -5.74 10.84
N ALA A 116 -22.62 -6.61 10.95
CA ALA A 116 -22.76 -7.93 11.54
C ALA A 116 -23.17 -7.91 13.03
N ILE A 117 -22.80 -6.85 13.76
CA ILE A 117 -23.20 -6.66 15.17
C ILE A 117 -24.61 -6.09 15.28
N LEU A 118 -24.94 -5.07 14.47
CA LEU A 118 -26.20 -4.33 14.60
C LEU A 118 -27.38 -5.00 13.89
N VAL A 119 -27.14 -5.73 12.81
CA VAL A 119 -28.19 -6.35 11.99
C VAL A 119 -28.21 -7.85 12.28
N SER A 120 -29.09 -8.24 13.21
CA SER A 120 -29.26 -9.63 13.65
C SER A 120 -29.72 -10.59 12.54
N ASN A 121 -30.27 -10.09 11.43
CA ASN A 121 -30.87 -10.90 10.36
C ASN A 121 -29.88 -11.47 9.32
N GLY A 122 -28.60 -11.67 9.66
CA GLY A 122 -27.66 -12.37 8.76
C GLY A 122 -27.28 -11.61 7.47
N ALA A 123 -27.53 -10.29 7.42
CA ALA A 123 -27.22 -9.42 6.28
C ALA A 123 -25.70 -9.16 6.13
N ARG A 124 -24.91 -10.22 5.89
CA ARG A 124 -23.48 -10.14 5.57
C ARG A 124 -23.28 -9.80 4.11
N THR A 125 -22.19 -9.10 3.80
CA THR A 125 -21.83 -8.83 2.40
C THR A 125 -21.48 -10.17 1.79
N THR A 126 -22.07 -10.46 0.64
CA THR A 126 -21.73 -11.70 -0.06
C THR A 126 -20.36 -11.54 -0.72
N SER A 127 -19.66 -12.64 -0.95
CA SER A 127 -18.37 -12.59 -1.66
C SER A 127 -18.51 -11.94 -3.05
N ALA A 128 -19.67 -12.12 -3.72
CA ALA A 128 -19.98 -11.45 -4.98
C ALA A 128 -20.11 -9.92 -4.85
N GLN A 129 -20.69 -9.42 -3.76
CA GLN A 129 -20.73 -7.98 -3.49
C GLN A 129 -19.33 -7.44 -3.17
N ALA A 130 -18.54 -8.16 -2.36
CA ALA A 130 -17.16 -7.77 -2.06
C ALA A 130 -16.29 -7.66 -3.31
N MET A 131 -16.41 -8.60 -4.25
CA MET A 131 -15.72 -8.54 -5.55
C MET A 131 -16.11 -7.33 -6.41
N LYS A 132 -17.28 -6.73 -6.18
CA LYS A 132 -17.68 -5.46 -6.83
C LYS A 132 -17.21 -4.23 -6.06
N ILE A 133 -17.12 -4.31 -4.73
CA ILE A 133 -16.67 -3.23 -3.87
C ILE A 133 -15.15 -3.00 -4.02
N ILE A 134 -14.36 -4.05 -4.23
CA ILE A 134 -12.90 -3.92 -4.40
C ILE A 134 -12.53 -2.98 -5.57
N PRO A 135 -13.04 -3.17 -6.81
CA PRO A 135 -12.81 -2.21 -7.89
C PRO A 135 -13.25 -0.79 -7.54
N LEU A 136 -14.37 -0.62 -6.81
CA LEU A 136 -14.81 0.70 -6.35
C LEU A 136 -13.81 1.34 -5.38
N ILE A 137 -13.22 0.57 -4.47
CA ILE A 137 -12.16 1.04 -3.58
C ILE A 137 -10.98 1.60 -4.38
N TRP A 138 -10.53 0.88 -5.40
CA TRP A 138 -9.45 1.33 -6.28
C TRP A 138 -9.83 2.60 -7.06
N CYS A 139 -11.05 2.67 -7.59
CA CYS A 139 -11.55 3.89 -8.25
C CYS A 139 -11.59 5.10 -7.31
N LEU A 140 -12.07 4.93 -6.08
CA LEU A 140 -12.09 6.00 -5.07
C LEU A 140 -10.67 6.44 -4.70
N ALA A 141 -9.75 5.48 -4.55
CA ALA A 141 -8.34 5.75 -4.29
C ALA A 141 -7.71 6.54 -5.44
N LEU A 142 -7.98 6.16 -6.69
CA LEU A 142 -7.55 6.89 -7.88
C LEU A 142 -8.07 8.33 -7.85
N VAL A 143 -9.38 8.53 -7.64
CA VAL A 143 -9.99 9.87 -7.59
C VAL A 143 -9.35 10.74 -6.52
N PHE A 144 -9.06 10.18 -5.35
CA PHE A 144 -8.37 10.90 -4.27
C PHE A 144 -6.94 11.29 -4.66
N CYS A 145 -6.23 10.44 -5.39
CA CYS A 145 -4.85 10.66 -5.78
C CYS A 145 -4.67 11.50 -7.06
N ILE A 146 -5.74 11.86 -7.79
CA ILE A 146 -5.62 12.70 -9.00
C ILE A 146 -4.83 14.00 -8.76
N PRO A 147 -5.04 14.75 -7.65
CA PRO A 147 -4.31 15.99 -7.43
C PRO A 147 -2.79 15.82 -7.19
N SER A 148 -2.34 14.59 -6.91
CA SER A 148 -0.92 14.30 -6.71
C SER A 148 -0.18 13.91 -8.00
N MET A 149 -0.85 13.99 -9.17
CA MET A 149 -0.30 13.72 -10.51
C MET A 149 0.08 14.98 -11.30
#